data_AF-A0A5E7ZXL5-F1
#
_entry.id   AF-A0A5E7ZXL5-F1
#
_cell.length_a   1.000
_cell.length_b   1.000
_cell.length_c   1.000
_cell.angle_alpha   90.00
_cell.angle_beta   90.00
_cell.angle_gamma   90.00
#
_symmetry.space_group_name_H-M   'P 1'
#
loop_
_entity.id
_entity.type
_entity.pdbx_description
1 polymer ?
#
loop_
_entity_poly.entity_id
_entity_poly.type
_entity_poly.pdbx_seq_one_letter_code
_entity_poly.pdbx_strand_id
1 'polypeptide(L)'
;MAKKVDSELITKQIRQQFPKLGGNEARKIVQIVSQQVSIRTGPYPSPEDYDYYNEIDPDLTGQMKRMVLEEQKHQHNLDEKHLDKDFLLRRTGQVFAFILCMIALIGGFYTVLQGFEIGGAIIGAVGLAGIVGQFLRRR
;
A
#
# COMPACT_ATOMS: atom_id res chain seq x y z
N MET A 1 3.43 -10.73 -3.99
CA MET A 1 3.34 -11.86 -4.93
C MET A 1 4.26 -11.60 -6.13
N ALA A 2 5.57 -11.81 -5.97
CA ALA A 2 6.52 -11.74 -7.08
C ALA A 2 7.47 -12.93 -6.96
N LYS A 3 7.38 -13.82 -7.96
CA LYS A 3 8.35 -14.85 -8.35
C LYS A 3 8.83 -15.84 -7.26
N LYS A 4 7.96 -16.78 -6.89
CA LYS A 4 8.37 -18.20 -6.88
C LYS A 4 8.62 -18.62 -8.33
N VAL A 5 9.69 -18.11 -8.96
CA VAL A 5 10.20 -18.77 -10.17
C VAL A 5 10.83 -20.05 -9.65
N ASP A 6 10.14 -21.15 -9.93
CA ASP A 6 10.32 -22.49 -9.43
C ASP A 6 11.78 -22.86 -9.14
N SER A 7 12.14 -22.80 -7.86
CA SER A 7 13.40 -23.35 -7.35
C SER A 7 13.58 -24.82 -7.75
N GLU A 8 12.47 -25.56 -7.92
CA GLU A 8 12.48 -26.94 -8.42
C GLU A 8 12.85 -27.06 -9.90
N LEU A 9 12.38 -26.15 -10.77
CA LEU A 9 12.74 -26.14 -12.19
C LEU A 9 14.22 -25.79 -12.38
N ILE A 10 14.69 -24.78 -11.66
CA ILE A 10 16.11 -24.38 -11.68
C ILE A 10 16.99 -25.52 -11.17
N THR A 11 16.57 -26.22 -10.09
CA THR A 11 17.29 -27.38 -9.57
C THR A 11 17.34 -28.53 -10.58
N LYS A 12 16.22 -28.80 -11.29
CA LYS A 12 16.17 -29.83 -12.34
C LYS A 12 17.09 -29.48 -13.52
N GLN A 13 17.11 -28.23 -13.95
CA GLN A 13 17.98 -27.77 -15.05
C GLN A 13 19.46 -27.84 -14.69
N ILE A 14 19.84 -27.40 -13.48
CA ILE A 14 21.23 -27.49 -12.99
C ILE A 14 21.67 -28.96 -12.88
N ARG A 15 20.80 -29.86 -12.39
CA ARG A 15 21.09 -31.30 -12.33
C ARG A 15 21.26 -31.93 -13.72
N GLN A 16 20.52 -31.45 -14.72
CA GLN A 16 20.61 -31.92 -16.10
C GLN A 16 21.91 -31.47 -16.77
N GLN A 17 22.38 -30.24 -16.51
CA GLN A 17 23.66 -29.72 -17.02
C GLN A 17 24.88 -30.24 -16.23
N PHE A 18 24.71 -30.56 -14.95
CA PHE A 18 25.77 -31.08 -14.09
C PHE A 18 25.37 -32.43 -13.45
N PRO A 19 25.47 -33.55 -14.20
CA PRO A 19 24.93 -34.84 -13.78
C PRO A 19 25.63 -35.47 -12.56
N LYS A 20 26.78 -34.93 -12.14
CA LYS A 20 27.55 -35.39 -10.98
C LYS A 20 27.20 -34.67 -9.66
N LEU A 21 26.31 -33.69 -9.67
CA LEU A 21 25.94 -32.96 -8.45
C LEU A 21 24.89 -33.70 -7.62
N GLY A 22 25.19 -33.91 -6.33
CA GLY A 22 24.24 -34.46 -5.37
C GLY A 22 23.09 -33.49 -5.06
N GLY A 23 21.93 -34.02 -4.67
CA GLY A 23 20.71 -33.23 -4.41
C GLY A 23 20.89 -32.13 -3.34
N ASN A 24 21.80 -32.31 -2.38
CA ASN A 24 22.13 -31.30 -1.37
C ASN A 24 23.08 -30.21 -1.91
N GLU A 25 23.98 -30.55 -2.84
CA GLU A 25 24.92 -29.59 -3.43
C GLU A 25 24.23 -28.66 -4.42
N ALA A 26 23.33 -29.20 -5.26
CA ALA A 26 22.52 -28.40 -6.17
C ALA A 26 21.65 -27.39 -5.41
N ARG A 27 21.06 -27.79 -4.27
CA ARG A 27 20.31 -26.87 -3.40
C ARG A 27 21.19 -25.77 -2.82
N LYS A 28 22.41 -26.12 -2.40
CA LYS A 28 23.38 -25.16 -1.84
C LYS A 28 23.82 -24.14 -2.90
N ILE A 29 24.00 -24.56 -4.15
CA ILE A 29 24.32 -23.66 -5.27
C ILE A 29 23.13 -22.76 -5.60
N VAL A 30 21.91 -23.29 -5.70
CA VAL A 30 20.72 -22.46 -5.90
C VAL A 30 20.58 -21.44 -4.79
N GLN A 31 20.85 -21.81 -3.54
CA GLN A 31 20.85 -20.88 -2.42
C GLN A 31 21.91 -19.78 -2.58
N ILE A 32 23.17 -20.13 -2.87
CA ILE A 32 24.26 -19.16 -3.09
C ILE A 32 23.97 -18.23 -4.26
N VAL A 33 23.51 -18.77 -5.39
CA VAL A 33 23.15 -18.01 -6.59
C VAL A 33 21.94 -17.12 -6.31
N SER A 34 20.91 -17.61 -5.61
CA SER A 34 19.76 -16.78 -5.21
C SER A 34 20.14 -15.66 -4.24
N GLN A 35 21.20 -15.86 -3.46
CA GLN A 35 21.75 -14.85 -2.55
C GLN A 35 22.59 -13.80 -3.30
N GLN A 36 23.26 -14.19 -4.39
CA GLN A 36 23.99 -13.28 -5.29
C GLN A 36 23.05 -12.53 -6.25
N VAL A 37 21.99 -13.19 -6.72
CA VAL A 37 20.84 -12.54 -7.38
C VAL A 37 19.99 -11.89 -6.30
N SER A 38 20.57 -10.92 -5.60
CA SER A 38 19.77 -9.92 -4.91
C SER A 38 18.87 -9.31 -5.98
N ILE A 39 17.55 -9.49 -5.83
CA ILE A 39 16.57 -8.81 -6.66
C ILE A 39 16.74 -7.33 -6.31
N ARG A 40 17.65 -6.64 -7.01
CA ARG A 40 17.99 -5.24 -6.75
C ARG A 40 16.74 -4.45 -7.09
N THR A 41 16.04 -4.06 -6.04
CA THR A 41 14.80 -3.32 -6.12
C THR A 41 15.15 -1.91 -5.71
N GLY A 42 15.41 -1.08 -6.71
CA GLY A 42 15.81 0.30 -6.52
C GLY A 42 15.90 0.99 -7.87
N PRO A 43 15.70 2.31 -7.93
CA PRO A 43 15.69 3.05 -9.19
C PRO A 43 17.09 3.26 -9.78
N TYR A 44 18.14 2.84 -9.07
CA TYR A 44 19.52 3.08 -9.45
C TYR A 44 20.28 1.77 -9.72
N PRO A 45 21.14 1.74 -10.78
CA PRO A 45 22.00 0.61 -11.09
C PRO A 45 23.10 0.45 -10.03
N SER A 46 23.88 -0.63 -10.12
CA SER A 46 25.01 -0.82 -9.21
C SER A 46 26.13 0.20 -9.44
N PRO A 47 26.97 0.49 -8.43
CA PRO A 47 28.15 1.32 -8.64
C PRO A 47 29.05 0.77 -9.76
N GLU A 48 29.18 -0.56 -9.86
CA GLU A 48 29.95 -1.19 -10.93
C GLU A 48 29.30 -0.98 -12.31
N ASP A 49 27.98 -1.05 -12.40
CA ASP A 49 27.23 -0.80 -13.64
C ASP A 49 27.27 0.69 -14.03
N TYR A 50 27.37 1.60 -13.06
CA TYR A 50 27.47 3.04 -13.32
C TYR A 50 28.73 3.39 -14.11
N ASP A 51 29.87 2.81 -13.73
CA ASP A 51 31.14 3.03 -14.44
C ASP A 51 31.04 2.51 -15.87
N TYR A 52 30.46 1.31 -16.05
CA TYR A 52 30.23 0.74 -17.38
C TYR A 52 29.29 1.59 -18.26
N TYR A 53 28.20 2.11 -17.69
CA TYR A 53 27.29 3.00 -18.41
C TYR A 53 27.95 4.34 -18.78
N ASN A 54 28.80 4.86 -17.89
CA ASN A 54 29.53 6.10 -18.12
C ASN A 54 30.64 5.95 -19.19
N GLU A 55 31.22 4.75 -19.32
CA GLU A 55 32.15 4.42 -20.40
C GLU A 55 31.44 4.33 -21.78
N ILE A 56 30.20 3.85 -21.82
CA ILE A 56 29.40 3.78 -23.04
C ILE A 56 28.93 5.18 -23.47
N ASP A 57 28.37 5.93 -22.52
CA ASP A 57 27.89 7.30 -22.73
C ASP A 57 28.00 8.09 -21.41
N PRO A 58 28.90 9.10 -21.36
CA PRO A 58 29.10 9.92 -20.17
C PRO A 58 27.84 10.67 -19.68
N ASP A 59 26.87 10.96 -20.56
CA ASP A 59 25.65 11.69 -20.16
C ASP A 59 24.52 10.75 -19.70
N LEU A 60 24.60 9.45 -20.00
CA LEU A 60 23.57 8.46 -19.67
C LEU A 60 23.30 8.39 -18.16
N THR A 61 24.37 8.40 -17.36
CA THR A 61 24.30 8.44 -15.88
C THR A 61 23.56 9.68 -15.38
N GLY A 62 23.79 10.83 -16.02
CA GLY A 62 23.08 12.07 -15.74
C GLY A 62 21.61 12.01 -16.12
N GLN A 63 21.30 11.48 -17.30
CA GLN A 63 19.93 11.27 -17.78
C GLN A 63 19.13 10.34 -16.87
N MET A 64 19.71 9.21 -16.46
CA MET A 64 19.08 8.28 -15.51
C MET A 64 18.75 8.96 -14.19
N LYS A 65 19.69 9.72 -13.62
CA LYS A 65 19.45 10.46 -12.38
C LYS A 65 18.33 11.50 -12.52
N ARG A 66 18.28 12.21 -13.65
CA ARG A 66 17.19 13.16 -13.94
C ARG A 66 15.85 12.44 -14.03
N MET A 67 15.77 11.35 -14.79
CA MET A 67 14.57 10.55 -14.95
C MET A 67 14.05 10.00 -13.62
N VAL A 68 14.95 9.47 -12.77
CA VAL A 68 14.59 8.97 -11.43
C VAL A 68 14.07 10.09 -10.53
N LEU A 69 14.69 11.27 -10.56
CA LEU A 69 14.26 12.41 -9.77
C LEU A 69 12.89 12.95 -10.22
N GLU A 70 12.64 12.99 -11.53
CA GLU A 70 11.36 13.39 -12.10
C GLU A 70 10.25 12.41 -11.71
N GLU A 71 10.51 11.11 -11.80
CA GLU A 71 9.57 10.08 -11.36
C GLU A 71 9.31 10.18 -9.85
N GLN A 72 10.35 10.36 -9.03
CA GLN A 72 10.18 10.54 -7.59
C GLN A 72 9.35 11.78 -7.26
N LYS A 73 9.57 12.90 -7.96
CA LYS A 73 8.77 14.12 -7.80
C LYS A 73 7.32 13.90 -8.24
N HIS A 74 7.10 13.15 -9.32
CA HIS A 74 5.75 12.79 -9.76
C HIS A 74 5.03 11.96 -8.71
N GLN A 75 5.68 10.92 -8.17
CA GLN A 75 5.13 10.07 -7.11
C GLN A 75 4.81 10.88 -5.85
N HIS A 76 5.72 11.72 -5.37
CA HIS A 76 5.44 12.58 -4.21
C HIS A 76 4.25 13.52 -4.45
N ASN A 77 4.12 14.08 -5.66
CA ASN A 77 2.98 14.94 -6.00
C ASN A 77 1.65 14.17 -6.00
N LEU A 78 1.65 12.93 -6.48
CA LEU A 78 0.48 12.06 -6.41
C LEU A 78 0.12 11.71 -4.97
N ASP A 79 1.13 11.38 -4.15
CA ASP A 79 0.95 11.06 -2.73
C ASP A 79 0.37 12.26 -1.96
N GLU A 80 0.89 13.47 -2.16
CA GLU A 80 0.34 14.70 -1.59
C GLU A 80 -1.12 14.91 -1.99
N LYS A 81 -1.43 14.78 -3.29
CA LYS A 81 -2.81 14.92 -3.79
C LYS A 81 -3.75 13.86 -3.22
N HIS A 82 -3.28 12.63 -3.02
CA HIS A 82 -4.07 11.57 -2.42
C HIS A 82 -4.33 11.84 -0.94
N LEU A 83 -3.31 12.26 -0.19
CA LEU A 83 -3.44 12.64 1.22
C LEU A 83 -4.44 13.78 1.41
N ASP A 84 -4.36 14.82 0.57
CA ASP A 84 -5.27 15.96 0.61
C ASP A 84 -6.71 15.56 0.31
N LYS A 85 -6.93 14.77 -0.75
CA LYS A 85 -8.26 14.30 -1.12
C LYS A 85 -8.87 13.39 -0.07
N ASP A 86 -8.08 12.49 0.51
CA ASP A 86 -8.52 11.61 1.59
C ASP A 86 -8.90 12.41 2.84
N PHE A 87 -8.13 13.45 3.16
CA PHE A 87 -8.44 14.33 4.27
C PHE A 87 -9.73 15.13 4.03
N LEU A 88 -9.91 15.70 2.84
CA LEU A 88 -11.11 16.43 2.44
C LEU A 88 -12.35 15.54 2.46
N LEU A 89 -12.27 14.31 1.92
CA LEU A 89 -13.38 13.36 1.91
C LEU A 89 -13.75 12.91 3.34
N ARG A 90 -12.75 12.65 4.19
CA ARG A 90 -12.98 12.32 5.61
C ARG A 90 -13.62 13.48 6.37
N ARG A 91 -13.15 14.71 6.14
CA ARG A 91 -13.66 15.91 6.80
C ARG A 91 -15.11 16.22 6.38
N THR A 92 -15.40 16.19 5.09
CA THR A 92 -16.76 16.40 4.56
C THR A 92 -17.73 15.33 5.07
N GLY A 93 -17.33 14.05 5.03
CA GLY A 93 -18.13 12.96 5.59
C GLY A 93 -18.42 13.10 7.09
N GLN A 94 -17.45 13.56 7.88
CA GLN A 94 -17.65 13.83 9.31
C GLN A 94 -18.62 14.99 9.56
N VAL A 95 -18.54 16.06 8.76
CA VAL A 95 -19.46 17.20 8.87
C VAL A 95 -20.90 16.77 8.54
N PHE A 96 -21.12 16.02 7.46
CA PHE A 96 -22.46 15.49 7.15
C PHE A 96 -22.98 14.56 8.25
N ALA A 97 -22.14 13.68 8.79
CA ALA A 97 -22.51 12.80 9.90
C ALA A 97 -22.89 13.61 11.16
N PHE A 98 -22.17 14.69 11.46
CA PHE A 98 -22.49 15.58 12.57
C PHE A 98 -23.83 16.30 12.37
N ILE A 99 -24.10 16.80 11.17
CA ILE A 99 -25.38 17.46 10.84
C ILE A 99 -26.54 16.48 10.98
N LEU A 100 -26.42 15.26 10.44
CA LEU A 100 -27.45 14.22 10.58
C LEU A 100 -27.67 13.83 12.05
N CYS A 101 -26.60 13.75 12.84
CA CYS A 101 -26.69 13.49 14.28
C CYS A 101 -27.46 14.60 15.00
N MET A 102 -27.18 15.88 14.68
CA MET A 102 -27.90 17.02 15.25
C MET A 102 -29.38 17.01 14.87
N ILE A 103 -29.71 16.71 13.62
CA ILE A 103 -31.11 16.59 13.16
C ILE A 103 -31.81 15.44 13.91
N ALA A 104 -31.17 14.29 14.08
CA ALA A 104 -31.73 13.16 14.80
C ALA A 104 -31.97 13.47 16.28
N LEU A 105 -31.06 14.19 16.94
CA LEU A 105 -31.20 14.60 18.34
C LEU A 105 -32.33 15.62 18.53
N ILE A 106 -32.37 16.68 17.71
CA ILE A 106 -33.42 17.70 17.78
C ILE A 106 -34.77 17.09 17.42
N GLY A 107 -34.81 16.28 16.37
CA GLY A 107 -36.01 15.55 15.94
C GLY A 107 -36.52 14.65 17.06
N GLY A 108 -35.67 13.78 17.61
CA GLY A 108 -36.02 12.89 18.72
C GLY A 108 -36.53 13.64 19.95
N PHE A 109 -35.86 14.74 20.34
CA PHE A 109 -36.29 15.59 21.45
C PHE A 109 -37.67 16.21 21.20
N TYR A 110 -37.92 16.71 20.00
CA TYR A 110 -39.22 17.25 19.62
C TYR A 110 -40.33 16.18 19.64
N THR A 111 -40.03 14.96 19.22
CA THR A 111 -40.99 13.83 19.23
C THR A 111 -41.39 13.44 20.65
N VAL A 112 -40.46 13.51 21.62
CA VAL A 112 -40.76 13.28 23.05
C VAL A 112 -41.69 14.37 23.59
N LEU A 113 -41.46 15.64 23.24
CA LEU A 113 -42.33 16.75 23.67
C LEU A 113 -43.76 16.64 23.14
N GLN A 114 -43.97 15.99 21.99
CA GLN A 114 -45.29 15.72 21.41
C GLN A 114 -45.99 14.52 22.06
N GLY A 115 -45.39 13.88 23.08
CA GLY A 115 -45.98 12.76 23.82
C GLY A 115 -45.67 11.38 23.24
N PHE A 116 -44.86 11.29 22.18
CA PHE A 116 -44.44 10.03 21.57
C PHE A 116 -43.10 9.55 22.15
N GLU A 117 -43.10 9.22 23.45
CA GLU A 117 -41.90 8.83 24.19
C GLU A 117 -41.16 7.62 23.57
N ILE A 118 -41.92 6.62 23.10
CA ILE A 118 -41.37 5.41 22.47
C ILE A 118 -40.64 5.76 21.16
N GLY A 119 -41.22 6.67 20.35
CA GLY A 119 -40.60 7.10 19.10
C GLY A 119 -39.29 7.85 19.34
N GLY A 120 -39.27 8.75 20.34
CA GLY A 120 -38.05 9.43 20.77
C GLY A 120 -36.97 8.49 21.30
N ALA A 121 -37.35 7.48 22.10
CA ALA A 121 -36.43 6.48 22.64
C ALA A 121 -35.79 5.62 21.55
N ILE A 122 -36.56 5.19 20.54
CA ILE A 122 -36.04 4.42 19.39
C ILE A 122 -35.05 5.27 18.59
N ILE A 123 -35.40 6.52 18.28
CA ILE A 123 -34.51 7.44 17.53
C ILE A 123 -33.21 7.67 18.31
N GLY A 124 -33.29 7.89 19.62
CA GLY A 124 -32.13 8.06 20.48
C GLY A 124 -31.24 6.81 20.55
N ALA A 125 -31.84 5.63 20.78
CA ALA A 125 -31.11 4.38 20.87
C ALA A 125 -30.42 3.98 19.55
N VAL A 126 -31.12 4.09 18.42
CA VAL A 126 -30.58 3.78 17.09
C VAL A 126 -29.48 4.79 16.71
N GLY A 127 -29.70 6.08 16.99
CA GLY A 127 -28.71 7.12 16.73
C GLY A 127 -27.42 6.90 17.52
N LEU A 128 -27.52 6.69 18.84
CA LEU A 128 -26.37 6.43 19.71
C LEU A 128 -25.64 5.14 19.33
N ALA A 129 -26.36 4.05 19.08
CA ALA A 129 -25.77 2.79 18.64
C ALA A 129 -25.02 2.94 17.30
N GLY A 130 -25.57 3.72 16.37
CA GLY A 130 -24.92 4.03 15.10
C GLY A 130 -23.61 4.81 15.26
N ILE A 131 -23.58 5.81 16.15
CA ILE A 131 -22.37 6.60 16.45
C ILE A 131 -21.31 5.72 17.11
N VAL A 132 -21.69 4.98 18.16
CA VAL A 132 -20.79 4.08 18.89
C VAL A 132 -20.24 3.00 17.96
N GLY A 133 -21.09 2.39 17.13
CA GLY A 133 -20.69 1.40 16.13
C GLY A 133 -19.70 1.94 15.11
N GLN A 134 -19.89 3.16 14.62
CA GLN A 134 -18.95 3.80 13.70
C GLN A 134 -17.61 4.12 14.37
N PHE A 135 -17.60 4.51 15.65
CA PHE A 135 -16.36 4.72 16.41
C PHE A 135 -15.60 3.41 16.67
N LEU A 136 -16.30 2.33 17.00
CA LEU A 136 -15.71 1.00 17.21
C LEU A 136 -15.13 0.42 15.92
N ARG A 137 -15.79 0.62 14.77
CA ARG A 137 -15.32 0.11 13.46
C ARG A 137 -14.10 0.85 12.92
N ARG A 138 -13.83 2.07 13.39
CA ARG A 138 -12.74 2.93 12.88
C ARG A 138 -11.44 2.81 13.68
N ARG A 139 -11.38 1.89 14.65
CA ARG A 139 -10.18 1.52 15.42
C ARG A 139 -9.50 0.34 14.75
#